data_AF-A0AAE4VKJ8-F1
#
_entry.id   AF-A0AAE4VKJ8-F1
#
_cell.length_a   1.000
_cell.length_b   1.000
_cell.length_c   1.000
_cell.angle_alpha   90.00
_cell.angle_beta   90.00
_cell.angle_gamma   90.00
#
_symmetry.space_group_name_H-M   'P 1'
#
loop_
_entity.id
_entity.type
_entity.pdbx_description
1 polymer ?
#
loop_
_entity_poly.entity_id
_entity_poly.type
_entity_poly.pdbx_seq_one_letter_code
_entity_poly.pdbx_strand_id
1 'polypeptide(L)'
;MTINKNLKKLFDHHKNVISLEESKNPLEEDIYENILSKNVDNSFRRGIKPKIRKLNHINNFIKSYKEEKLNFDEEISQIEQIKDESRIDSNLNNKSINKYDNNIKLKEALSKEEIDDIIKKQFKKEDEIAAEKIRDDTINLDPNNENDNRKIKEVAKDLLFKSEGKRYVSYKDNNPERGRITIGIGFNMDDPGARTIWSRAFPENFDKKDNNIPDNIPDFNDAYNRLISLTEEQVFKLFECSFEEIYKIISDHYKEYWNKFIGNEQIAILNIAYNGPKIVTIWNGKETNFSKNMKKWVDTKDESYLCNAIYEVKYRSGSQYNVKLQNRKTIEAIILSTNKSPLFKKSTDFI
;
A
#
# COMPACT_ATOMS: atom_id res chain seq x y z
N MET A 1 6.65 -47.47 15.51
CA MET A 1 5.84 -47.64 14.28
C MET A 1 4.35 -47.40 14.58
N THR A 2 3.99 -46.22 15.14
CA THR A 2 2.65 -45.98 15.73
C THR A 2 2.02 -44.64 15.30
N ILE A 3 2.77 -43.81 14.54
CA ILE A 3 2.31 -42.49 14.08
C ILE A 3 1.30 -42.60 12.91
N ASN A 4 1.29 -43.73 12.20
CA ASN A 4 0.50 -43.90 10.98
C ASN A 4 -1.00 -44.20 11.21
N LYS A 5 -1.40 -44.66 12.41
CA LYS A 5 -2.81 -44.95 12.73
C LYS A 5 -3.63 -43.69 13.05
N ASN A 6 -3.00 -42.65 13.61
CA ASN A 6 -3.71 -41.43 13.99
C ASN A 6 -3.94 -40.50 12.80
N LEU A 7 -3.01 -40.46 11.83
CA LEU A 7 -3.18 -39.72 10.58
C LEU A 7 -4.29 -40.32 9.71
N LYS A 8 -4.37 -41.65 9.61
CA LYS A 8 -5.45 -42.32 8.86
C LYS A 8 -6.83 -42.05 9.47
N LYS A 9 -6.96 -42.07 10.80
CA LYS A 9 -8.21 -41.66 11.49
C LYS A 9 -8.58 -40.20 11.23
N LEU A 10 -7.61 -39.30 11.16
CA LEU A 10 -7.85 -37.88 10.86
C LEU A 10 -8.35 -37.68 9.42
N PHE A 11 -7.75 -38.41 8.46
CA PHE A 11 -8.16 -38.38 7.06
C PHE A 11 -9.53 -39.01 6.84
N ASP A 12 -9.82 -40.15 7.48
CA ASP A 12 -11.12 -40.81 7.39
C ASP A 12 -12.23 -39.96 8.04
N HIS A 13 -11.92 -39.22 9.11
CA HIS A 13 -12.85 -38.24 9.70
C HIS A 13 -13.12 -37.07 8.74
N HIS A 14 -12.10 -36.52 8.08
CA HIS A 14 -12.26 -35.44 7.10
C HIS A 14 -13.01 -35.87 5.84
N LYS A 15 -12.83 -37.11 5.38
CA LYS A 15 -13.57 -37.64 4.22
C LYS A 15 -15.07 -37.76 4.48
N ASN A 16 -15.45 -38.15 5.70
CA ASN A 16 -16.85 -38.21 6.12
C ASN A 16 -17.48 -36.83 6.32
N VAL A 17 -16.69 -35.80 6.69
CA VAL A 17 -17.17 -34.42 6.78
C VAL A 17 -17.42 -33.84 5.38
N ILE A 18 -16.58 -34.15 4.40
CA ILE A 18 -16.74 -33.68 3.01
C ILE A 18 -17.93 -34.38 2.33
N SER A 19 -18.17 -35.67 2.60
CA SER A 19 -19.36 -36.36 2.05
C SER A 19 -20.68 -35.96 2.71
N LEU A 20 -20.64 -35.30 3.89
CA LEU A 20 -21.81 -34.69 4.54
C LEU A 20 -22.08 -33.26 4.03
N GLU A 21 -21.10 -32.62 3.37
CA GLU A 21 -21.27 -31.29 2.77
C GLU A 21 -21.86 -31.37 1.35
N GLU A 22 -21.65 -32.47 0.63
CA GLU A 22 -22.21 -32.69 -0.72
C GLU A 22 -23.70 -33.12 -0.72
N SER A 23 -24.34 -33.30 0.44
CA SER A 23 -25.76 -33.66 0.55
C SER A 23 -26.65 -32.58 1.19
N LYS A 24 -26.16 -31.35 1.36
CA LYS A 24 -26.93 -30.31 2.04
C LYS A 24 -28.01 -29.70 1.18
N ASN A 25 -29.24 -30.11 1.49
CA ASN A 25 -30.49 -29.48 1.08
C ASN A 25 -30.60 -28.08 1.75
N PRO A 26 -31.02 -27.02 1.04
CA PRO A 26 -31.12 -25.64 1.57
C PRO A 26 -31.96 -25.41 2.85
N LEU A 27 -32.58 -26.45 3.43
CA LEU A 27 -33.29 -26.36 4.71
C LEU A 27 -32.37 -26.34 5.96
N GLU A 28 -31.07 -26.68 5.85
CA GLU A 28 -30.19 -26.73 7.04
C GLU A 28 -29.57 -25.38 7.45
N GLU A 29 -29.55 -24.38 6.56
CA GLU A 29 -29.02 -23.04 6.87
C GLU A 29 -29.92 -22.29 7.88
N ASP A 30 -31.24 -22.45 7.74
CA ASP A 30 -32.23 -21.87 8.67
C ASP A 30 -32.23 -22.55 10.05
N ILE A 31 -31.80 -23.82 10.13
CA ILE A 31 -31.66 -24.55 11.39
C ILE A 31 -30.42 -24.06 12.15
N TYR A 32 -29.33 -23.73 11.45
CA TYR A 32 -28.09 -23.28 12.06
C TYR A 32 -28.18 -21.86 12.66
N GLU A 33 -28.86 -20.95 11.96
CA GLU A 33 -29.18 -19.60 12.46
C GLU A 33 -30.19 -19.66 13.64
N ASN A 34 -31.17 -20.58 13.59
CA ASN A 34 -32.11 -20.77 14.70
C ASN A 34 -31.50 -21.40 15.96
N ILE A 35 -30.47 -22.25 15.84
CA ILE A 35 -29.75 -22.78 16.99
C ILE A 35 -28.86 -21.71 17.64
N LEU A 36 -28.29 -20.79 16.85
CA LEU A 36 -27.52 -19.67 17.37
C LEU A 36 -28.39 -18.60 18.03
N SER A 37 -29.68 -18.49 17.69
CA SER A 37 -30.60 -17.49 18.26
C SER A 37 -31.18 -17.87 19.64
N LYS A 38 -31.14 -19.15 20.04
CA LYS A 38 -31.65 -19.62 21.34
C LYS A 38 -30.54 -19.95 22.35
N ASN A 39 -30.45 -19.14 23.40
CA ASN A 39 -29.74 -19.37 24.67
C ASN A 39 -28.33 -20.01 24.60
N VAL A 40 -27.44 -19.45 23.78
CA VAL A 40 -26.01 -19.76 23.84
C VAL A 40 -25.27 -18.62 24.53
N ASP A 41 -24.51 -18.97 25.58
CA ASP A 41 -23.71 -18.07 26.41
C ASP A 41 -22.83 -17.13 25.55
N ASN A 42 -22.78 -15.85 25.95
CA ASN A 42 -22.08 -14.78 25.25
C ASN A 42 -20.57 -15.03 25.12
N SER A 43 -20.00 -15.86 26.00
CA SER A 43 -18.61 -16.32 25.94
C SER A 43 -18.32 -17.17 24.68
N PHE A 44 -19.26 -18.03 24.28
CA PHE A 44 -19.13 -18.93 23.13
C PHE A 44 -19.26 -18.18 21.80
N ARG A 45 -20.16 -17.19 21.73
CA ARG A 45 -20.32 -16.30 20.56
C ARG A 45 -19.06 -15.48 20.27
N ARG A 46 -18.29 -15.10 21.29
CA ARG A 46 -17.03 -14.33 21.12
C ARG A 46 -15.89 -15.17 20.52
N GLY A 47 -15.87 -16.49 20.73
CA GLY A 47 -14.84 -17.38 20.18
C GLY A 47 -15.09 -17.87 18.75
N ILE A 48 -16.35 -17.98 18.34
CA ILE A 48 -16.75 -18.58 17.05
C ILE A 48 -16.89 -17.54 15.93
N LYS A 49 -17.38 -16.33 16.24
CA LYS A 49 -17.59 -15.26 15.25
C LYS A 49 -16.30 -14.87 14.47
N PRO A 50 -15.10 -14.84 15.08
CA PRO A 50 -13.85 -14.63 14.35
C PRO A 50 -13.49 -15.79 13.42
N LYS A 51 -13.79 -17.04 13.81
CA LYS A 51 -13.51 -18.23 13.00
C LYS A 51 -14.43 -18.31 11.78
N ILE A 52 -15.72 -17.98 11.94
CA ILE A 52 -16.69 -17.88 10.83
C ILE A 52 -16.30 -16.76 9.86
N ARG A 53 -15.89 -15.58 10.35
CA ARG A 53 -15.38 -14.50 9.49
C ARG A 53 -14.14 -14.91 8.71
N LYS A 54 -13.21 -15.66 9.35
CA LYS A 54 -12.02 -16.19 8.69
C LYS A 54 -12.37 -17.22 7.62
N LEU A 55 -13.35 -18.10 7.88
CA LEU A 55 -13.87 -19.06 6.90
C LEU A 55 -14.55 -18.36 5.71
N ASN A 56 -15.40 -17.36 5.95
CA ASN A 56 -16.04 -16.60 4.87
C ASN A 56 -15.02 -15.84 4.01
N HIS A 57 -13.95 -15.31 4.62
CA HIS A 57 -12.87 -14.67 3.89
C HIS A 57 -12.07 -15.68 3.04
N ILE A 58 -11.81 -16.88 3.56
CA ILE A 58 -11.16 -17.97 2.80
C ILE A 58 -12.06 -18.42 1.65
N ASN A 59 -13.36 -18.57 1.86
CA ASN A 59 -14.31 -18.98 0.82
C ASN A 59 -14.45 -17.91 -0.27
N ASN A 60 -14.51 -16.62 0.08
CA ASN A 60 -14.52 -15.53 -0.89
C ASN A 60 -13.20 -15.46 -1.68
N PHE A 61 -12.07 -15.72 -1.02
CA PHE A 61 -10.76 -15.81 -1.69
C PHE A 61 -10.69 -17.00 -2.65
N ILE A 62 -11.17 -18.19 -2.24
CA ILE A 62 -11.24 -19.38 -3.10
C ILE A 62 -12.18 -19.13 -4.29
N LYS A 63 -13.30 -18.45 -4.08
CA LYS A 63 -14.24 -18.09 -5.15
C LYS A 63 -13.60 -17.13 -6.17
N SER A 64 -13.01 -16.03 -5.70
CA SER A 64 -12.27 -15.09 -6.53
C SER A 64 -11.12 -15.76 -7.30
N TYR A 65 -10.39 -16.68 -6.66
CA TYR A 65 -9.30 -17.42 -7.30
C TYR A 65 -9.81 -18.42 -8.35
N LYS A 66 -10.96 -19.06 -8.13
CA LYS A 66 -11.60 -19.93 -9.12
C LYS A 66 -12.10 -19.13 -10.33
N GLU A 67 -12.66 -17.94 -10.11
CA GLU A 67 -13.12 -17.03 -11.16
C GLU A 67 -11.93 -16.49 -11.97
N GLU A 68 -10.85 -16.05 -11.32
CA GLU A 68 -9.61 -15.65 -12.00
C GLU A 68 -8.97 -16.81 -12.78
N LYS A 69 -8.97 -18.02 -12.22
CA LYS A 69 -8.46 -19.21 -12.92
C LYS A 69 -9.33 -19.57 -14.13
N LEU A 70 -10.66 -19.43 -14.03
CA LEU A 70 -11.57 -19.66 -15.16
C LEU A 70 -11.28 -18.68 -16.30
N ASN A 71 -11.11 -17.40 -15.98
CA ASN A 71 -10.74 -16.38 -16.98
C ASN A 71 -9.38 -16.68 -17.62
N PHE A 72 -8.43 -17.20 -16.84
CA PHE A 72 -7.11 -17.59 -17.35
C PHE A 72 -7.18 -18.82 -18.26
N ASP A 73 -8.00 -19.82 -17.90
CA ASP A 73 -8.21 -21.02 -18.72
C ASP A 73 -8.99 -20.68 -20.01
N GLU A 74 -9.90 -19.70 -19.97
CA GLU A 74 -10.59 -19.14 -21.16
C GLU A 74 -9.62 -18.36 -22.06
N GLU A 75 -8.75 -17.53 -21.52
CA GLU A 75 -7.69 -16.84 -22.28
C GLU A 75 -6.73 -17.84 -22.94
N ILE A 76 -6.36 -18.92 -22.24
CA ILE A 76 -5.54 -20.01 -22.81
C ILE A 76 -6.28 -20.69 -23.96
N SER A 77 -7.58 -21.00 -23.79
CA SER A 77 -8.39 -21.63 -24.83
C SER A 77 -8.56 -20.74 -26.07
N GLN A 78 -8.71 -19.42 -25.88
CA GLN A 78 -8.74 -18.44 -26.99
C GLN A 78 -7.40 -18.35 -27.72
N ILE A 79 -6.27 -18.39 -27.00
CA ILE A 79 -4.93 -18.43 -27.60
C ILE A 79 -4.70 -19.73 -28.37
N GLU A 80 -5.23 -20.87 -27.90
CA GLU A 80 -5.17 -22.14 -28.62
C GLU A 80 -6.06 -22.16 -29.87
N GLN A 81 -7.26 -21.57 -29.83
CA GLN A 81 -8.09 -21.36 -31.02
C GLN A 81 -7.40 -20.47 -32.06
N ILE A 82 -6.78 -19.37 -31.64
CA ILE A 82 -6.00 -18.49 -32.52
C ILE A 82 -4.82 -19.23 -33.15
N LYS A 83 -4.21 -20.20 -32.45
CA LYS A 83 -3.13 -21.05 -32.99
C LYS A 83 -3.61 -22.05 -34.05
N ASP A 84 -4.81 -22.61 -33.88
CA ASP A 84 -5.39 -23.52 -34.87
C ASP A 84 -5.89 -22.76 -36.11
N GLU A 85 -6.34 -21.51 -35.95
CA GLU A 85 -6.70 -20.64 -37.08
C GLU A 85 -5.49 -20.04 -37.82
N SER A 86 -4.38 -19.77 -37.12
CA SER A 86 -3.12 -19.25 -37.71
C SER A 86 -2.18 -20.32 -38.26
N ARG A 87 -2.58 -21.60 -38.22
CA ARG A 87 -1.84 -22.74 -38.79
C ARG A 87 -1.77 -22.76 -40.32
N ILE A 88 -2.26 -21.71 -40.98
CA ILE A 88 -2.15 -21.52 -42.44
C ILE A 88 -0.84 -20.85 -42.87
N ASP A 89 -0.07 -20.17 -42.01
CA ASP A 89 1.24 -19.63 -42.42
C ASP A 89 2.34 -19.90 -41.38
N SER A 90 3.00 -21.04 -41.55
CA SER A 90 4.14 -21.45 -40.75
C SER A 90 5.42 -20.77 -41.23
N ASN A 91 5.94 -19.78 -40.48
CA ASN A 91 7.40 -19.55 -40.31
C ASN A 91 7.83 -18.48 -39.29
N LEU A 92 6.95 -17.94 -38.45
CA LEU A 92 7.33 -16.91 -37.47
C LEU A 92 6.80 -17.21 -36.06
N ASN A 93 7.29 -18.26 -35.36
CA ASN A 93 7.06 -18.32 -33.90
C ASN A 93 7.97 -19.19 -33.01
N ASN A 94 9.13 -19.67 -33.48
CA ASN A 94 9.99 -20.54 -32.64
C ASN A 94 10.69 -19.84 -31.46
N LYS A 95 10.70 -18.50 -31.39
CA LYS A 95 11.29 -17.76 -30.25
C LYS A 95 10.32 -17.52 -29.09
N SER A 96 9.03 -17.36 -29.38
CA SER A 96 8.00 -17.12 -28.35
C SER A 96 7.64 -18.42 -27.62
N ILE A 97 7.54 -19.53 -28.35
CA ILE A 97 7.16 -20.85 -27.82
C ILE A 97 8.17 -21.37 -26.79
N ASN A 98 9.47 -21.24 -27.06
CA ASN A 98 10.53 -21.63 -26.11
C ASN A 98 10.53 -20.80 -24.80
N LYS A 99 9.94 -19.59 -24.80
CA LYS A 99 9.84 -18.77 -23.59
C LYS A 99 8.64 -19.19 -22.72
N TYR A 100 7.54 -19.63 -23.35
CA TYR A 100 6.34 -20.08 -22.66
C TYR A 100 6.48 -21.50 -22.06
N ASP A 101 7.08 -22.44 -22.80
CA ASP A 101 7.31 -23.80 -22.28
C ASP A 101 8.29 -23.84 -21.10
N ASN A 102 9.27 -22.93 -21.07
CA ASN A 102 10.17 -22.77 -19.93
C ASN A 102 9.47 -22.18 -18.71
N ASN A 103 8.51 -21.28 -18.89
CA ASN A 103 7.74 -20.71 -17.77
C ASN A 103 6.75 -21.71 -17.16
N ILE A 104 6.19 -22.62 -17.96
CA ILE A 104 5.28 -23.67 -17.46
C ILE A 104 6.09 -24.73 -16.68
N LYS A 105 7.22 -25.19 -17.20
CA LYS A 105 8.12 -26.12 -16.47
C LYS A 105 8.71 -25.52 -15.20
N LEU A 106 8.99 -24.22 -15.16
CA LEU A 106 9.42 -23.54 -13.93
C LEU A 106 8.33 -23.51 -12.86
N LYS A 107 7.06 -23.32 -13.26
CA LYS A 107 5.91 -23.33 -12.35
C LYS A 107 5.61 -24.72 -11.77
N GLU A 108 5.95 -25.78 -12.50
CA GLU A 108 5.81 -27.17 -12.03
C GLU A 108 6.96 -27.62 -11.11
N ALA A 109 8.11 -26.94 -11.16
CA ALA A 109 9.31 -27.28 -10.38
C ALA A 109 9.48 -26.45 -9.08
N LEU A 110 8.86 -25.28 -9.01
CA LEU A 110 8.97 -24.38 -7.85
C LEU A 110 7.77 -24.54 -6.93
N SER A 111 8.04 -24.61 -5.63
CA SER A 111 6.99 -24.52 -4.62
C SER A 111 6.28 -23.17 -4.72
N LYS A 112 5.01 -23.12 -4.28
CA LYS A 112 4.25 -21.87 -4.22
C LYS A 112 5.00 -20.76 -3.44
N GLU A 113 5.75 -21.15 -2.42
CA GLU A 113 6.57 -20.23 -1.62
C GLU A 113 7.72 -19.60 -2.43
N GLU A 114 8.39 -20.39 -3.27
CA GLU A 114 9.45 -19.89 -4.16
C GLU A 114 8.91 -18.97 -5.25
N ILE A 115 7.74 -19.29 -5.82
CA ILE A 115 7.06 -18.44 -6.80
C ILE A 115 6.67 -17.10 -6.15
N ASP A 116 6.06 -17.14 -4.96
CA ASP A 116 5.68 -15.94 -4.20
C ASP A 116 6.91 -15.06 -3.88
N ASP A 117 8.05 -15.67 -3.55
CA ASP A 117 9.28 -14.94 -3.26
C ASP A 117 9.95 -14.34 -4.50
N ILE A 118 9.91 -15.03 -5.65
CA ILE A 118 10.38 -14.48 -6.93
C ILE A 118 9.51 -13.26 -7.32
N ILE A 119 8.19 -13.41 -7.23
CA ILE A 119 7.23 -12.35 -7.54
C ILE A 119 7.45 -11.13 -6.63
N LYS A 120 7.60 -11.34 -5.31
CA LYS A 120 7.92 -10.26 -4.36
C LYS A 120 9.23 -9.55 -4.70
N LYS A 121 10.28 -10.30 -5.06
CA LYS A 121 11.58 -9.73 -5.45
C LYS A 121 11.47 -8.91 -6.74
N GLN A 122 10.66 -9.36 -7.70
CA GLN A 122 10.45 -8.65 -8.96
C GLN A 122 9.67 -7.35 -8.76
N PHE A 123 8.53 -7.38 -8.06
CA PHE A 123 7.77 -6.17 -7.75
C PHE A 123 8.59 -5.15 -6.97
N LYS A 124 9.38 -5.61 -5.98
CA LYS A 124 10.30 -4.74 -5.25
C LYS A 124 11.29 -4.04 -6.18
N LYS A 125 11.82 -4.75 -7.18
CA LYS A 125 12.76 -4.17 -8.15
C LYS A 125 12.08 -3.13 -9.05
N GLU A 126 10.83 -3.35 -9.45
CA GLU A 126 10.06 -2.39 -10.24
C GLU A 126 9.78 -1.10 -9.47
N ASP A 127 9.41 -1.20 -8.19
CA ASP A 127 9.24 -0.04 -7.29
C ASP A 127 10.53 0.75 -7.12
N GLU A 128 11.67 0.05 -6.95
CA GLU A 128 12.99 0.69 -6.82
C GLU A 128 13.38 1.42 -8.12
N ILE A 129 13.14 0.83 -9.30
CA ILE A 129 13.38 1.48 -10.60
C ILE A 129 12.50 2.72 -10.77
N ALA A 130 11.22 2.63 -10.40
CA ALA A 130 10.31 3.77 -10.45
C ALA A 130 10.78 4.91 -9.52
N ALA A 131 11.29 4.56 -8.33
CA ALA A 131 11.87 5.51 -7.39
C ALA A 131 13.14 6.19 -7.93
N GLU A 132 14.04 5.43 -8.58
CA GLU A 132 15.22 5.97 -9.27
C GLU A 132 14.81 6.94 -10.38
N LYS A 133 13.79 6.59 -11.17
CA LYS A 133 13.27 7.49 -12.22
C LYS A 133 12.72 8.78 -11.63
N ILE A 134 11.95 8.72 -10.53
CA ILE A 134 11.45 9.91 -9.84
C ILE A 134 12.62 10.78 -9.38
N ARG A 135 13.63 10.19 -8.73
CA ARG A 135 14.84 10.92 -8.32
C ARG A 135 15.49 11.63 -9.51
N ASP A 136 15.78 10.89 -10.56
CA ASP A 136 16.53 11.40 -11.73
C ASP A 136 15.74 12.50 -12.47
N ASP A 137 14.41 12.35 -12.58
CA ASP A 137 13.52 13.33 -13.22
C ASP A 137 13.36 14.62 -12.40
N THR A 138 13.67 14.60 -11.09
CA THR A 138 13.37 15.69 -10.16
C THR A 138 14.59 16.32 -9.48
N ILE A 139 15.78 15.74 -9.64
CA ILE A 139 17.03 16.22 -9.02
C ILE A 139 17.46 17.62 -9.50
N ASN A 140 17.06 18.01 -10.70
CA ASN A 140 17.40 19.31 -11.31
C ASN A 140 16.28 20.35 -11.19
N LEU A 141 15.16 20.04 -10.52
CA LEU A 141 14.07 21.01 -10.33
C LEU A 141 14.47 22.02 -9.25
N ASP A 142 14.33 23.31 -9.57
CA ASP A 142 14.61 24.41 -8.64
C ASP A 142 13.33 24.80 -7.87
N PRO A 143 13.26 24.60 -6.55
CA PRO A 143 12.08 24.96 -5.78
C PRO A 143 11.77 26.48 -5.76
N ASN A 144 12.72 27.33 -6.15
CA ASN A 144 12.51 28.78 -6.25
C ASN A 144 11.87 29.18 -7.58
N ASN A 145 11.87 28.29 -8.58
CA ASN A 145 11.11 28.48 -9.80
C ASN A 145 9.66 28.01 -9.59
N GLU A 146 8.68 28.85 -9.91
CA GLU A 146 7.27 28.57 -9.66
C GLU A 146 6.76 27.31 -10.38
N ASN A 147 7.18 27.10 -11.64
CA ASN A 147 6.77 25.93 -12.41
C ASN A 147 7.39 24.64 -11.87
N ASP A 148 8.67 24.68 -11.51
CA ASP A 148 9.35 23.53 -10.92
C ASP A 148 8.78 23.21 -9.53
N ASN A 149 8.52 24.20 -8.69
CA ASN A 149 7.87 24.00 -7.38
C ASN A 149 6.47 23.39 -7.51
N ARG A 150 5.69 23.82 -8.52
CA ARG A 150 4.41 23.19 -8.83
C ARG A 150 4.60 21.71 -9.22
N LYS A 151 5.55 21.42 -10.12
CA LYS A 151 5.88 20.05 -10.53
C LYS A 151 6.37 19.18 -9.37
N ILE A 152 7.19 19.73 -8.46
CA ILE A 152 7.64 19.07 -7.22
C ILE A 152 6.43 18.64 -6.38
N LYS A 153 5.47 19.55 -6.17
CA LYS A 153 4.24 19.25 -5.41
C LYS A 153 3.37 18.21 -6.10
N GLU A 154 3.20 18.30 -7.42
CA GLU A 154 2.44 17.31 -8.22
C GLU A 154 3.07 15.91 -8.10
N VAL A 155 4.38 15.79 -8.30
CA VAL A 155 5.09 14.50 -8.18
C VAL A 155 5.00 13.95 -6.75
N ALA A 156 5.12 14.79 -5.72
CA ALA A 156 4.96 14.38 -4.33
C ALA A 156 3.56 13.83 -4.06
N LYS A 157 2.51 14.48 -4.59
CA LYS A 157 1.13 14.02 -4.47
C LYS A 157 0.92 12.68 -5.19
N ASP A 158 1.40 12.55 -6.42
CA ASP A 158 1.33 11.30 -7.20
C ASP A 158 1.96 10.11 -6.49
N LEU A 159 3.11 10.34 -5.85
CA LEU A 159 3.78 9.32 -5.05
C LEU A 159 2.93 8.92 -3.83
N LEU A 160 2.29 9.89 -3.17
CA LEU A 160 1.39 9.62 -2.04
C LEU A 160 0.17 8.81 -2.47
N PHE A 161 -0.48 9.16 -3.58
CA PHE A 161 -1.61 8.40 -4.12
C PHE A 161 -1.26 6.92 -4.34
N LYS A 162 -0.09 6.65 -4.94
CA LYS A 162 0.39 5.28 -5.18
C LYS A 162 0.69 4.54 -3.87
N SER A 163 1.27 5.23 -2.89
CA SER A 163 1.77 4.61 -1.67
C SER A 163 0.71 4.35 -0.59
N GLU A 164 -0.28 5.24 -0.45
CA GLU A 164 -1.35 5.12 0.55
C GLU A 164 -2.55 4.32 0.03
N GLY A 165 -2.80 4.40 -1.28
CA GLY A 165 -4.05 3.94 -1.89
C GLY A 165 -5.23 4.85 -1.55
N LYS A 166 -6.37 4.55 -2.17
CA LYS A 166 -7.61 5.34 -2.06
C LYS A 166 -8.71 4.51 -1.40
N ARG A 167 -9.40 5.07 -0.40
CA ARG A 167 -10.53 4.44 0.31
C ARG A 167 -11.68 5.43 0.52
N TYR A 168 -12.86 5.07 0.04
CA TYR A 168 -14.05 5.91 0.13
C TYR A 168 -14.79 5.79 1.48
N VAL A 169 -14.60 4.66 2.17
CA VAL A 169 -15.16 4.40 3.50
C VAL A 169 -14.02 4.27 4.49
N SER A 170 -14.20 4.79 5.71
CA SER A 170 -13.17 4.67 6.73
C SER A 170 -12.91 3.21 7.10
N TYR A 171 -11.67 2.91 7.45
CA TYR A 171 -11.22 1.58 7.84
C TYR A 171 -10.28 1.72 9.05
N LYS A 172 -10.14 0.63 9.81
CA LYS A 172 -9.17 0.57 10.89
C LYS A 172 -7.90 -0.01 10.30
N ASP A 173 -6.76 0.67 10.46
CA ASP A 173 -5.50 0.13 9.98
C ASP A 173 -5.22 -1.25 10.63
N ASN A 174 -4.33 -2.03 9.99
CA ASN A 174 -4.09 -3.42 10.36
C ASN A 174 -3.29 -3.60 11.67
N ASN A 175 -3.09 -2.55 12.48
CA ASN A 175 -2.51 -2.68 13.80
C ASN A 175 -3.58 -3.14 14.80
N PRO A 176 -3.56 -4.39 15.30
CA PRO A 176 -4.61 -4.91 16.16
C PRO A 176 -4.71 -4.20 17.52
N GLU A 177 -3.61 -3.62 18.02
CA GLU A 177 -3.55 -2.99 19.34
C GLU A 177 -3.71 -1.47 19.30
N ARG A 178 -3.34 -0.83 18.17
CA ARG A 178 -3.30 0.64 18.03
C ARG A 178 -3.90 1.15 16.73
N GLY A 179 -4.65 0.31 16.04
CA GLY A 179 -5.08 0.64 14.69
C GLY A 179 -5.95 1.87 14.67
N ARG A 180 -5.56 2.82 13.84
CA ARG A 180 -6.23 4.10 13.71
C ARG A 180 -7.33 4.03 12.66
N ILE A 181 -8.35 4.85 12.82
CA ILE A 181 -9.40 5.05 11.83
C ILE A 181 -8.84 5.95 10.74
N THR A 182 -8.81 5.44 9.51
CA THR A 182 -8.25 6.11 8.33
C THR A 182 -9.29 6.13 7.22
N ILE A 183 -9.35 7.21 6.44
CA ILE A 183 -10.20 7.33 5.24
C ILE A 183 -9.44 8.05 4.12
N GLY A 184 -9.97 8.03 2.90
CA GLY A 184 -9.39 8.72 1.77
C GLY A 184 -8.01 8.18 1.39
N ILE A 185 -7.04 9.08 1.29
CA ILE A 185 -5.63 8.76 0.98
C ILE A 185 -4.82 8.99 2.25
N GLY A 186 -4.74 7.95 3.08
CA GLY A 186 -3.94 7.98 4.31
C GLY A 186 -4.39 8.97 5.39
N PHE A 187 -5.59 9.54 5.31
CA PHE A 187 -6.06 10.53 6.29
C PHE A 187 -6.44 9.86 7.61
N ASN A 188 -5.60 10.03 8.63
CA ASN A 188 -5.81 9.51 9.98
C ASN A 188 -6.85 10.34 10.74
N MET A 189 -8.06 9.81 10.91
CA MET A 189 -9.17 10.47 11.60
C MET A 189 -8.99 10.51 13.13
N ASP A 190 -8.10 9.70 13.69
CA ASP A 190 -7.77 9.74 15.13
C ASP A 190 -6.70 10.79 15.46
N ASP A 191 -6.16 11.51 14.47
CA ASP A 191 -5.22 12.59 14.74
C ASP A 191 -5.91 13.76 15.45
N PRO A 192 -5.32 14.37 16.50
CA PRO A 192 -5.91 15.54 17.17
C PRO A 192 -6.27 16.70 16.23
N GLY A 193 -5.55 16.86 15.11
CA GLY A 193 -5.81 17.87 14.09
C GLY A 193 -6.83 17.46 13.02
N ALA A 194 -7.31 16.21 13.02
CA ALA A 194 -8.14 15.67 11.93
C ALA A 194 -9.43 16.46 11.71
N ARG A 195 -10.15 16.85 12.78
CA ARG A 195 -11.37 17.65 12.65
C ARG A 195 -11.11 19.01 12.03
N THR A 196 -9.99 19.65 12.35
CA THR A 196 -9.61 20.94 11.76
C THR A 196 -9.35 20.82 10.27
N ILE A 197 -8.64 19.77 9.84
CA ILE A 197 -8.41 19.50 8.41
C ILE A 197 -9.74 19.19 7.71
N TRP A 198 -10.61 18.40 8.33
CA TRP A 198 -11.93 18.06 7.80
C TRP A 198 -12.81 19.30 7.60
N SER A 199 -12.89 20.20 8.58
CA SER A 199 -13.68 21.43 8.48
C SER A 199 -13.12 22.40 7.42
N ARG A 200 -11.82 22.33 7.10
CA ARG A 200 -11.24 23.07 5.97
C ARG A 200 -11.60 22.45 4.61
N ALA A 201 -11.64 21.12 4.53
CA ALA A 201 -12.05 20.41 3.32
C ALA A 201 -13.57 20.52 3.07
N PHE A 202 -14.38 20.47 4.13
CA PHE A 202 -15.84 20.48 4.10
C PHE A 202 -16.47 21.52 5.07
N PRO A 203 -16.20 22.81 4.84
CA PRO A 203 -16.74 23.91 5.64
C PRO A 203 -18.26 24.04 5.54
N GLU A 204 -18.90 24.21 6.70
CA GLU A 204 -20.37 24.24 6.85
C GLU A 204 -21.05 25.43 6.15
N ASN A 205 -20.33 26.53 5.93
CA ASN A 205 -20.85 27.80 5.40
C ASN A 205 -20.37 28.11 3.99
N PHE A 206 -20.24 27.12 3.11
CA PHE A 206 -19.83 27.41 1.73
C PHE A 206 -20.96 28.05 0.91
N ASP A 207 -20.66 29.25 0.40
CA ASP A 207 -21.53 29.98 -0.53
C ASP A 207 -21.66 29.13 -1.80
N LYS A 208 -22.88 28.70 -2.14
CA LYS A 208 -23.20 27.78 -3.26
C LYS A 208 -22.93 28.36 -4.66
N LYS A 209 -22.15 29.43 -4.77
CA LYS A 209 -21.87 30.14 -6.02
C LYS A 209 -20.66 29.60 -6.78
N ASP A 210 -19.79 28.82 -6.14
CA ASP A 210 -18.71 28.10 -6.83
C ASP A 210 -19.17 26.69 -7.21
N ASN A 211 -19.28 26.45 -8.52
CA ASN A 211 -19.85 25.24 -9.16
C ASN A 211 -19.05 23.93 -8.97
N ASN A 212 -18.20 23.81 -7.94
CA ASN A 212 -17.29 22.68 -7.73
C ASN A 212 -17.40 22.11 -6.29
N ILE A 213 -18.61 21.93 -5.78
CA ILE A 213 -18.82 21.35 -4.45
C ILE A 213 -19.84 20.21 -4.55
N PRO A 214 -19.54 19.04 -3.95
CA PRO A 214 -20.53 17.98 -3.81
C PRO A 214 -21.76 18.49 -3.07
N ASP A 215 -22.96 18.25 -3.58
CA ASP A 215 -24.25 18.72 -3.04
C ASP A 215 -24.53 18.29 -1.58
N ASN A 216 -23.65 17.48 -0.97
CA ASN A 216 -23.75 16.99 0.39
C ASN A 216 -22.41 17.10 1.13
N ILE A 217 -22.33 17.96 2.14
CA ILE A 217 -21.17 18.09 3.04
C ILE A 217 -21.12 16.85 3.94
N PRO A 218 -20.05 16.04 3.90
CA PRO A 218 -19.98 14.82 4.70
C PRO A 218 -19.72 15.14 6.18
N ASP A 219 -20.55 14.60 7.08
CA ASP A 219 -20.33 14.70 8.52
C ASP A 219 -19.11 13.87 8.96
N PHE A 220 -18.27 14.44 9.82
CA PHE A 220 -17.05 13.79 10.29
C PHE A 220 -17.35 12.52 11.09
N ASN A 221 -18.34 12.55 12.00
CA ASN A 221 -18.65 11.43 12.87
C ASN A 221 -19.29 10.28 12.08
N ASP A 222 -20.14 10.60 11.10
CA ASP A 222 -20.71 9.60 10.21
C ASP A 222 -19.62 8.92 9.37
N ALA A 223 -18.67 9.68 8.82
CA ALA A 223 -17.53 9.11 8.13
C ALA A 223 -16.65 8.26 9.05
N TYR A 224 -16.39 8.73 10.28
CA TYR A 224 -15.61 8.02 11.30
C TYR A 224 -16.25 6.67 11.66
N ASN A 225 -17.57 6.65 11.82
CA ASN A 225 -18.36 5.47 12.17
C ASN A 225 -18.74 4.59 10.97
N ARG A 226 -18.24 4.90 9.75
CA ARG A 226 -18.52 4.17 8.51
C ARG A 226 -20.00 4.18 8.09
N LEU A 227 -20.73 5.23 8.46
CA LEU A 227 -22.13 5.40 8.09
C LEU A 227 -22.31 6.03 6.70
N ILE A 228 -21.27 6.73 6.21
CA ILE A 228 -21.24 7.32 4.86
C ILE A 228 -20.00 6.87 4.08
N SER A 229 -20.12 6.91 2.76
CA SER A 229 -18.99 6.80 1.83
C SER A 229 -18.73 8.16 1.21
N LEU A 230 -17.47 8.56 1.15
CA LEU A 230 -17.05 9.76 0.44
C LEU A 230 -17.09 9.53 -1.07
N THR A 231 -17.40 10.59 -1.82
CA THR A 231 -17.19 10.61 -3.27
C THR A 231 -15.70 10.74 -3.60
N GLU A 232 -15.34 10.48 -4.85
CA GLU A 232 -13.97 10.67 -5.32
C GLU A 232 -13.49 12.11 -5.15
N GLU A 233 -14.31 13.08 -5.54
CA GLU A 233 -14.02 14.51 -5.35
C GLU A 233 -13.80 14.87 -3.88
N GLN A 234 -14.61 14.33 -2.96
CA GLN A 234 -14.44 14.56 -1.52
C GLN A 234 -13.13 13.97 -1.00
N VAL A 235 -12.77 12.77 -1.46
CA VAL A 235 -11.49 12.14 -1.09
C VAL A 235 -10.30 12.98 -1.58
N PHE A 236 -10.35 13.48 -2.82
CA PHE A 236 -9.31 14.36 -3.35
C PHE A 236 -9.23 15.68 -2.58
N LYS A 237 -10.36 16.32 -2.28
CA LYS A 237 -10.40 17.57 -1.51
C LYS A 237 -9.81 17.40 -0.10
N LEU A 238 -10.17 16.31 0.57
CA LEU A 238 -9.59 15.98 1.89
C LEU A 238 -8.08 15.74 1.80
N PHE A 239 -7.62 15.06 0.75
CA PHE A 239 -6.20 14.83 0.50
C PHE A 239 -5.44 16.15 0.26
N GLU A 240 -5.97 17.05 -0.56
CA GLU A 240 -5.39 18.36 -0.83
C GLU A 240 -5.20 19.16 0.47
N CYS A 241 -6.25 19.27 1.30
CA CYS A 241 -6.14 19.95 2.59
C CYS A 241 -5.13 19.29 3.53
N SER A 242 -5.06 17.95 3.54
CA SER A 242 -4.10 17.20 4.35
C SER A 242 -2.66 17.44 3.88
N PHE A 243 -2.43 17.42 2.57
CA PHE A 243 -1.13 17.67 1.96
C PHE A 243 -0.67 19.11 2.23
N GLU A 244 -1.54 20.11 2.09
CA GLU A 244 -1.23 21.50 2.41
C GLU A 244 -0.80 21.70 3.86
N GLU A 245 -1.50 21.05 4.80
CA GLU A 245 -1.16 21.12 6.23
C GLU A 245 0.21 20.51 6.50
N ILE A 246 0.50 19.35 5.92
CA ILE A 246 1.82 18.72 6.01
C ILE A 246 2.89 19.61 5.39
N TYR A 247 2.66 20.14 4.19
CA TYR A 247 3.58 21.05 3.52
C TYR A 247 3.92 22.24 4.40
N LYS A 248 2.91 22.89 5.00
CA LYS A 248 3.09 24.02 5.91
C LYS A 248 3.92 23.64 7.13
N ILE A 249 3.59 22.54 7.82
CA ILE A 249 4.34 22.05 8.98
C ILE A 249 5.82 21.84 8.63
N ILE A 250 6.09 21.25 7.47
CA ILE A 250 7.44 20.95 7.02
C ILE A 250 8.19 22.22 6.60
N SER A 251 7.58 23.10 5.80
CA SER A 251 8.20 24.35 5.38
C SER A 251 8.49 25.25 6.58
N ASP A 252 7.60 25.30 7.57
CA ASP A 252 7.79 26.09 8.80
C ASP A 252 8.88 25.50 9.71
N HIS A 253 9.07 24.18 9.71
CA HIS A 253 10.14 23.53 10.48
C HIS A 253 11.52 23.74 9.85
N TYR A 254 11.60 23.64 8.52
CA TYR A 254 12.86 23.82 7.79
C TYR A 254 13.17 25.28 7.47
N LYS A 255 12.20 26.19 7.46
CA LYS A 255 12.38 27.64 7.24
C LYS A 255 13.32 27.95 6.07
N GLU A 256 14.42 28.65 6.35
CA GLU A 256 15.47 29.05 5.40
C GLU A 256 16.15 27.87 4.69
N TYR A 257 16.04 26.65 5.22
CA TYR A 257 16.55 25.44 4.58
C TYR A 257 15.60 24.91 3.51
N TRP A 258 14.29 25.17 3.63
CA TRP A 258 13.29 24.53 2.77
C TRP A 258 13.54 24.80 1.29
N ASN A 259 13.78 26.06 0.94
CA ASN A 259 14.04 26.50 -0.44
C ASN A 259 15.45 26.16 -0.95
N LYS A 260 16.30 25.55 -0.10
CA LYS A 260 17.65 25.11 -0.47
C LYS A 260 17.71 23.60 -0.78
N PHE A 261 16.67 22.84 -0.45
CA PHE A 261 16.53 21.45 -0.86
C PHE A 261 16.14 21.38 -2.33
N ILE A 262 16.77 20.48 -3.08
CA ILE A 262 16.39 20.25 -4.49
C ILE A 262 15.12 19.42 -4.59
N GLY A 263 14.53 19.33 -5.79
CA GLY A 263 13.21 18.74 -5.99
C GLY A 263 13.01 17.34 -5.41
N ASN A 264 13.91 16.40 -5.69
CA ASN A 264 13.81 15.03 -5.16
C ASN A 264 13.90 14.96 -3.62
N GLU A 265 14.70 15.85 -3.01
CA GLU A 265 14.83 15.96 -1.56
C GLU A 265 13.52 16.45 -0.93
N GLN A 266 12.90 17.51 -1.48
CA GLN A 266 11.61 18.00 -1.01
C GLN A 266 10.51 16.93 -1.17
N ILE A 267 10.46 16.23 -2.30
CA ILE A 267 9.51 15.14 -2.56
C ILE A 267 9.65 14.04 -1.51
N ALA A 268 10.88 13.58 -1.25
CA ALA A 268 11.13 12.54 -0.26
C ALA A 268 10.75 12.99 1.15
N ILE A 269 11.12 14.21 1.56
CA ILE A 269 10.77 14.77 2.88
C ILE A 269 9.25 14.82 3.05
N LEU A 270 8.51 15.32 2.06
CA LEU A 270 7.04 15.39 2.11
C LEU A 270 6.41 14.00 2.17
N ASN A 271 6.93 13.03 1.41
CA ASN A 271 6.41 11.67 1.44
C ASN A 271 6.61 10.99 2.81
N ILE A 272 7.80 11.16 3.41
CA ILE A 272 8.09 10.67 4.75
C ILE A 272 7.22 11.39 5.79
N ALA A 273 7.06 12.71 5.64
CA ALA A 273 6.27 13.54 6.55
C ALA A 273 4.78 13.18 6.54
N TYR A 274 4.22 12.83 5.39
CA TYR A 274 2.82 12.43 5.28
C TYR A 274 2.53 11.14 6.07
N ASN A 275 3.49 10.21 6.11
CA ASN A 275 3.41 9.04 6.99
C ASN A 275 3.48 9.43 8.48
N GLY A 276 4.29 10.43 8.80
CA GLY A 276 4.41 10.96 10.15
C GLY A 276 5.36 12.15 10.24
N PRO A 277 4.87 13.39 10.47
CA PRO A 277 5.71 14.59 10.46
C PRO A 277 6.86 14.53 11.45
N LYS A 278 6.63 13.87 12.60
CA LYS A 278 7.62 13.71 13.67
C LYS A 278 8.87 12.93 13.24
N ILE A 279 8.83 12.18 12.15
CA ILE A 279 9.99 11.45 11.61
C ILE A 279 11.02 12.46 11.06
N VAL A 280 10.54 13.51 10.40
CA VAL A 280 11.40 14.49 9.71
C VAL A 280 11.48 15.84 10.44
N THR A 281 10.83 15.99 11.60
CA THR A 281 10.82 17.23 12.38
C THR A 281 11.30 17.00 13.82
N ILE A 282 10.38 16.91 14.79
CA ILE A 282 10.63 16.82 16.23
C ILE A 282 9.98 15.55 16.78
N TRP A 283 10.76 14.75 17.50
CA TRP A 283 10.31 13.58 18.25
C TRP A 283 10.64 13.77 19.73
N ASN A 284 9.64 13.66 20.61
CA ASN A 284 9.77 13.87 22.06
C ASN A 284 10.47 15.20 22.44
N GLY A 285 10.07 16.29 21.78
CA GLY A 285 10.61 17.64 22.02
C GLY A 285 12.02 17.86 21.48
N LYS A 286 12.61 16.89 20.77
CA LYS A 286 13.95 17.01 20.17
C LYS A 286 13.89 16.85 18.67
N GLU A 287 14.64 17.69 17.97
CA GLU A 287 14.84 17.55 16.53
C GLU A 287 15.48 16.20 16.19
N THR A 288 14.94 15.52 15.18
CA THR A 288 15.40 14.19 14.77
C THR A 288 16.78 14.24 14.12
N ASN A 289 17.49 13.10 14.16
CA ASN A 289 18.77 12.96 13.45
C ASN A 289 18.61 13.19 11.95
N PHE A 290 17.49 12.74 11.37
CA PHE A 290 17.15 13.03 9.98
C PHE A 290 17.19 14.53 9.70
N SER A 291 16.43 15.32 10.45
CA SER A 291 16.31 16.76 10.21
C SER A 291 17.64 17.49 10.40
N LYS A 292 18.39 17.15 11.46
CA LYS A 292 19.74 17.70 11.70
C LYS A 292 20.69 17.42 10.55
N ASN A 293 20.70 16.19 10.05
CA ASN A 293 21.57 15.79 8.95
C ASN A 293 21.16 16.46 7.64
N MET A 294 19.86 16.58 7.34
CA MET A 294 19.39 17.29 6.14
C MET A 294 19.78 18.78 6.16
N LYS A 295 19.66 19.45 7.30
CA LYS A 295 20.10 20.86 7.45
C LYS A 295 21.61 21.00 7.23
N LYS A 296 22.41 20.15 7.86
CA LYS A 296 23.87 20.14 7.66
C LYS A 296 24.27 19.82 6.22
N TRP A 297 23.60 18.86 5.58
CA TRP A 297 23.82 18.54 4.17
C TRP A 297 23.62 19.77 3.29
N VAL A 298 22.54 20.52 3.51
CA VAL A 298 22.29 21.76 2.76
C VAL A 298 23.37 22.81 2.97
N ASP A 299 23.84 22.99 4.21
CA ASP A 299 24.84 24.00 4.56
C ASP A 299 26.25 23.65 4.07
N THR A 300 26.66 22.38 4.17
CA THR A 300 28.05 21.97 3.92
C THR A 300 28.25 21.28 2.58
N LYS A 301 27.18 20.71 1.99
CA LYS A 301 27.24 19.77 0.86
C LYS A 301 28.18 18.58 1.11
N ASP A 302 28.38 18.21 2.38
CA ASP A 302 29.10 17.01 2.78
C ASP A 302 28.16 15.79 2.74
N GLU A 303 28.43 14.89 1.79
CA GLU A 303 27.61 13.71 1.49
C GLU A 303 27.43 12.77 2.69
N SER A 304 28.31 12.82 3.68
CA SER A 304 28.17 12.01 4.89
C SER A 304 26.87 12.33 5.64
N TYR A 305 26.44 13.59 5.66
CA TYR A 305 25.18 13.99 6.29
C TYR A 305 23.97 13.46 5.52
N LEU A 306 23.98 13.55 4.19
CA LEU A 306 22.91 12.98 3.36
C LEU A 306 22.82 11.45 3.55
N CYS A 307 23.96 10.77 3.56
CA CYS A 307 24.02 9.31 3.82
C CYS A 307 23.44 8.94 5.18
N ASN A 308 23.75 9.73 6.23
CA ASN A 308 23.19 9.52 7.55
C ASN A 308 21.67 9.77 7.59
N ALA A 309 21.15 10.77 6.88
CA ALA A 309 19.71 11.00 6.76
C ALA A 309 19.00 9.82 6.06
N ILE A 310 19.56 9.33 4.95
CA ILE A 310 19.08 8.15 4.23
C ILE A 310 19.06 6.91 5.14
N TYR A 311 20.14 6.72 5.92
CA TYR A 311 20.24 5.61 6.87
C TYR A 311 19.14 5.66 7.94
N GLU A 312 18.85 6.85 8.48
CA GLU A 312 17.78 7.05 9.47
C GLU A 312 16.40 6.65 8.90
N VAL A 313 16.11 7.02 7.65
CA VAL A 313 14.86 6.63 6.95
C VAL A 313 14.80 5.11 6.77
N LYS A 314 15.85 4.53 6.16
CA LYS A 314 15.85 3.14 5.70
C LYS A 314 15.93 2.12 6.84
N TYR A 315 16.62 2.42 7.94
CA TYR A 315 16.96 1.41 8.95
C TYR A 315 16.47 1.72 10.37
N ARG A 316 16.24 2.99 10.73
CA ARG A 316 15.93 3.39 12.13
C ARG A 316 14.48 3.76 12.38
N SER A 317 13.63 3.78 11.36
CA SER A 317 12.21 4.10 11.48
C SER A 317 11.31 2.97 12.06
N GLY A 318 11.91 1.94 12.69
CA GLY A 318 11.16 0.83 13.33
C GLY A 318 10.52 -0.16 12.37
N SER A 319 10.87 -0.11 11.09
CA SER A 319 10.25 -0.85 9.98
C SER A 319 10.69 -2.30 9.81
N GLN A 320 11.66 -2.78 10.59
CA GLN A 320 12.29 -4.10 10.39
C GLN A 320 11.32 -5.29 10.51
N TYR A 321 10.12 -5.07 11.06
CA TYR A 321 9.10 -6.12 11.25
C TYR A 321 7.94 -6.07 10.25
N ASN A 322 7.86 -5.07 9.38
CA ASN A 322 6.78 -4.94 8.38
C ASN A 322 7.37 -4.73 6.98
N VAL A 323 7.28 -5.77 6.14
CA VAL A 323 7.82 -5.78 4.77
C VAL A 323 7.30 -4.63 3.92
N LYS A 324 6.00 -4.29 4.02
CA LYS A 324 5.41 -3.19 3.23
C LYS A 324 5.96 -1.83 3.67
N LEU A 325 6.09 -1.63 4.98
CA LEU A 325 6.67 -0.40 5.52
C LEU A 325 8.15 -0.28 5.13
N GLN A 326 8.91 -1.38 5.24
CA GLN A 326 10.31 -1.41 4.82
C GLN A 326 10.48 -1.13 3.32
N ASN A 327 9.58 -1.63 2.47
CA ASN A 327 9.58 -1.32 1.03
C ASN A 327 9.38 0.18 0.81
N ARG A 328 8.37 0.79 1.44
CA ARG A 328 8.14 2.24 1.39
C ARG A 328 9.36 3.04 1.86
N LYS A 329 9.99 2.66 2.97
CA LYS A 329 11.22 3.31 3.45
C LYS A 329 12.39 3.17 2.50
N THR A 330 12.46 2.07 1.76
CA THR A 330 13.48 1.87 0.72
C THR A 330 13.23 2.81 -0.46
N ILE A 331 11.98 2.94 -0.92
CA ILE A 331 11.57 3.89 -1.97
C ILE A 331 11.87 5.34 -1.54
N GLU A 332 11.44 5.74 -0.35
CA GLU A 332 11.71 7.08 0.21
C GLU A 332 13.23 7.37 0.26
N ALA A 333 14.03 6.39 0.67
CA ALA A 333 15.50 6.50 0.72
C ALA A 333 16.15 6.59 -0.68
N ILE A 334 15.63 5.88 -1.69
CA ILE A 334 16.11 5.97 -3.07
C ILE A 334 15.80 7.36 -3.64
N ILE A 335 14.59 7.87 -3.45
CA ILE A 335 14.20 9.19 -3.96
C ILE A 335 15.05 10.29 -3.30
N LEU A 336 15.30 10.18 -1.99
CA LEU A 336 16.15 11.12 -1.25
C LEU A 336 17.63 11.07 -1.67
N SER A 337 18.08 9.95 -2.22
CA SER A 337 19.47 9.78 -2.61
C SER A 337 19.90 10.73 -3.73
N THR A 338 21.20 10.91 -3.88
CA THR A 338 21.80 11.49 -5.09
C THR A 338 22.66 10.42 -5.77
N ASN A 339 22.95 10.59 -7.05
CA ASN A 339 23.84 9.69 -7.81
C ASN A 339 25.26 9.56 -7.22
N LYS A 340 25.61 10.39 -6.24
CA LYS A 340 26.89 10.36 -5.53
C LYS A 340 26.85 9.57 -4.23
N SER A 341 25.65 9.27 -3.69
CA SER A 341 25.50 8.55 -2.42
C SER A 341 26.07 7.12 -2.53
N PRO A 342 27.11 6.76 -1.74
CA PRO A 342 27.71 5.42 -1.78
C PRO A 342 26.73 4.29 -1.43
N LEU A 343 25.61 4.60 -0.76
CA LEU A 343 24.57 3.61 -0.42
C LEU A 343 23.80 3.08 -1.64
N PHE A 344 23.90 3.77 -2.78
CA PHE A 344 23.19 3.43 -4.01
C PHE A 344 24.08 3.48 -5.27
N LYS A 345 25.41 3.52 -5.10
CA LYS A 345 26.31 3.28 -6.24
C LYS A 345 25.98 1.91 -6.83
N LYS A 346 25.67 1.88 -8.13
CA LYS A 346 25.43 0.63 -8.84
C LYS A 346 26.65 -0.26 -8.64
N SER A 347 26.42 -1.54 -8.33
CA SER A 347 27.50 -2.53 -8.15
C SER A 347 28.36 -2.72 -9.40
N THR A 348 27.98 -2.13 -10.53
CA THR A 348 28.74 -2.14 -11.79
C THR A 348 29.91 -1.18 -11.83
N ASP A 349 30.04 -0.26 -10.86
CA ASP A 349 31.14 0.71 -10.82
C ASP A 349 32.38 0.19 -10.04
N PHE A 350 32.37 -1.10 -9.68
CA PHE A 350 33.52 -1.85 -9.19
C PHE A 350 33.97 -2.86 -10.27
N ILE A 351 34.57 -2.35 -11.35
CA ILE A 351 35.39 -3.16 -12.26
C ILE A 351 36.77 -2.50 -12.35
#